data_AF-A0A382U5Q7-F1
#
_entry.id   AF-A0A382U5Q7-F1
#
_cell.length_a   1.000
_cell.length_b   1.000
_cell.length_c   1.000
_cell.angle_alpha   90.00
_cell.angle_beta   90.00
_cell.angle_gamma   90.00
#
_symmetry.space_group_name_H-M   'P 1'
#
loop_
_entity.id
_entity.type
_entity.pdbx_description
1 polymer ?
#
loop_
_entity_poly.entity_id
_entity_poly.type
_entity_poly.pdbx_seq_one_letter_code
_entity_poly.pdbx_strand_id
1 'polypeptide(L)'
;VKNKDFIIVLSWPNGIVNGAGSWYDFFFSKNGTYKFGHTALILIDSGTGKLYYMDYGRFEASSSHGRIRDEETDSALSLKINPVIADGRIANLKDILLEISRNESTQDLFLQKENVEKMYAKVIRNANFKLTYDYAKAIQKKGLIPYGPFLKGGLTCGRFVYKTVRSSQA
;
A
#
# COMPACT_ATOMS: atom_id res chain seq x y z
N VAL A 1 21.86 6.78 16.32
CA VAL A 1 21.90 5.41 15.73
C VAL A 1 21.36 5.49 14.31
N LYS A 2 22.06 4.95 13.32
CA LYS A 2 21.56 4.92 11.93
C LYS A 2 20.50 3.83 11.83
N ASN A 3 19.27 4.18 11.44
CA ASN A 3 18.22 3.17 11.30
C ASN A 3 18.62 2.13 10.24
N LYS A 4 18.24 0.87 10.46
CA LYS A 4 18.58 -0.25 9.58
C LYS A 4 17.37 -0.81 8.84
N ASP A 5 16.18 -0.27 9.08
CA ASP A 5 14.94 -0.76 8.52
C ASP A 5 14.74 -0.35 7.06
N PHE A 6 13.75 -0.98 6.45
CA PHE A 6 13.44 -0.81 5.04
C PHE A 6 11.96 -0.55 4.84
N ILE A 7 11.66 0.15 3.75
CA ILE A 7 10.31 0.23 3.19
C ILE A 7 10.40 -0.27 1.75
N ILE A 8 9.51 -1.17 1.36
CA ILE A 8 9.30 -1.51 -0.05
C ILE A 8 8.03 -0.81 -0.50
N VAL A 9 8.16 0.18 -1.37
CA VAL A 9 7.00 0.81 -2.02
C VAL A 9 6.63 -0.03 -3.24
N LEU A 10 5.34 -0.35 -3.37
CA LEU A 10 4.79 -1.17 -4.44
C LEU A 10 3.81 -0.33 -5.27
N SER A 11 3.77 -0.54 -6.58
CA SER A 11 2.79 0.11 -7.45
C SER A 11 2.40 -0.75 -8.63
N TRP A 12 1.11 -0.75 -8.95
CA TRP A 12 0.52 -1.35 -10.15
C TRP A 12 -0.11 -0.22 -10.98
N PRO A 13 0.67 0.50 -11.80
CA PRO A 13 0.26 1.79 -12.36
C PRO A 13 -0.87 1.72 -13.38
N ASN A 14 -1.18 0.53 -13.92
CA ASN A 14 -2.12 0.34 -15.02
C ASN A 14 -3.43 -0.36 -14.62
N GLY A 15 -3.62 -0.65 -13.33
CA GLY A 15 -4.86 -1.22 -12.83
C GLY A 15 -6.07 -0.29 -13.05
N ILE A 16 -7.16 -0.86 -13.58
CA ILE A 16 -8.43 -0.14 -13.72
C ILE A 16 -9.21 -0.26 -12.42
N VAL A 17 -9.62 0.87 -11.86
CA VAL A 17 -10.38 0.98 -10.61
C VAL A 17 -11.67 1.76 -10.81
N ASN A 18 -12.66 1.51 -9.96
CA ASN A 18 -13.88 2.31 -9.92
C ASN A 18 -13.58 3.76 -9.54
N GLY A 19 -14.32 4.69 -10.15
CA GLY A 19 -14.40 6.09 -9.74
C GLY A 19 -14.93 6.25 -8.31
N ALA A 20 -14.82 7.47 -7.80
CA ALA A 20 -15.16 7.78 -6.42
C ALA A 20 -16.62 8.09 -6.14
N GLY A 21 -17.46 8.12 -7.17
CA GLY A 21 -18.80 8.72 -7.07
C GLY A 21 -18.72 10.21 -6.75
N SER A 22 -17.61 10.89 -7.08
CA SER A 22 -17.38 12.30 -6.77
C SER A 22 -17.63 13.19 -7.98
N TRP A 23 -17.84 14.50 -7.76
CA TRP A 23 -18.10 15.47 -8.83
C TRP A 23 -17.06 15.45 -9.96
N TYR A 24 -15.79 15.18 -9.63
CA TYR A 24 -14.69 15.16 -10.59
C TYR A 24 -14.73 13.92 -11.50
N ASP A 25 -15.47 12.88 -11.15
CA ASP A 25 -15.66 11.70 -12.00
C ASP A 25 -16.42 12.03 -13.27
N PHE A 26 -17.32 13.01 -13.22
CA PHE A 26 -18.02 13.50 -14.41
C PHE A 26 -17.04 14.04 -15.47
N PHE A 27 -15.96 14.69 -15.03
CA PHE A 27 -15.01 15.34 -15.95
C PHE A 27 -13.85 14.43 -16.34
N PHE A 28 -13.38 13.57 -15.44
CA PHE A 28 -12.11 12.86 -15.62
C PHE A 28 -12.23 11.34 -15.74
N SER A 29 -13.36 10.74 -15.37
CA SER A 29 -13.51 9.28 -15.48
C SER A 29 -13.81 8.86 -16.91
N LYS A 30 -13.40 7.64 -17.26
CA LYS A 30 -13.85 6.97 -18.48
C LYS A 30 -14.91 5.95 -18.10
N ASN A 31 -16.18 6.27 -18.36
CA ASN A 31 -17.34 5.45 -17.98
C ASN A 31 -17.36 5.08 -16.48
N GLY A 32 -17.05 6.04 -15.59
CA GLY A 32 -17.02 5.79 -14.15
C GLY A 32 -15.79 5.03 -13.67
N THR A 33 -14.77 4.80 -14.51
CA THR A 33 -13.54 4.10 -14.15
C THR A 33 -12.29 4.95 -14.40
N TYR A 34 -11.19 4.57 -13.76
CA TYR A 34 -9.88 5.18 -13.96
C TYR A 34 -8.78 4.15 -14.13
N LYS A 35 -7.81 4.48 -14.98
CA LYS A 35 -6.56 3.74 -15.12
C LYS A 35 -5.44 4.46 -14.37
N PHE A 36 -5.51 4.47 -13.04
CA PHE A 36 -4.49 5.06 -12.15
C PHE A 36 -3.82 4.05 -11.23
N GLY A 37 -4.29 2.79 -11.25
CA GLY A 37 -3.65 1.74 -10.51
C GLY A 37 -3.83 1.81 -8.99
N HIS A 38 -2.89 1.16 -8.30
CA HIS A 38 -2.83 1.13 -6.85
C HIS A 38 -1.38 1.22 -6.36
N THR A 39 -1.21 1.63 -5.11
CA THR A 39 0.09 1.61 -4.44
C THR A 39 -0.07 1.18 -3.00
N ALA A 40 0.90 0.39 -2.56
CA ALA A 40 0.99 -0.18 -1.24
C ALA A 40 2.43 -0.05 -0.74
N LEU A 41 2.66 -0.45 0.50
CA LEU A 41 4.00 -0.55 1.05
C LEU A 41 4.17 -1.80 1.89
N ILE A 42 5.43 -2.17 2.10
CA ILE A 42 5.84 -3.16 3.10
C ILE A 42 6.80 -2.47 4.04
N LEU A 43 6.48 -2.49 5.33
CA LEU A 43 7.40 -2.07 6.37
C LEU A 43 8.19 -3.28 6.83
N ILE A 44 9.50 -3.12 6.99
CA ILE A 44 10.40 -4.19 7.36
C ILE A 44 11.07 -3.83 8.67
N ASP A 45 10.75 -4.56 9.73
CA ASP A 45 11.44 -4.44 11.01
C ASP A 45 12.67 -5.35 10.99
N SER A 46 13.85 -4.76 10.94
CA SER A 46 15.11 -5.52 10.89
C SER A 46 15.47 -6.14 12.23
N GLY A 47 14.91 -5.64 13.34
CA GLY A 47 15.14 -6.17 14.68
C GLY A 47 14.36 -7.46 14.92
N THR A 48 13.12 -7.53 14.43
CA THR A 48 12.27 -8.72 14.55
C THR A 48 12.32 -9.64 13.32
N GLY A 49 12.81 -9.15 12.18
CA GLY A 49 12.82 -9.90 10.94
C GLY A 49 11.41 -10.14 10.39
N LYS A 50 10.51 -9.15 10.53
CA LYS A 50 9.11 -9.25 10.08
C LYS A 50 8.78 -8.28 8.96
N LEU A 51 7.83 -8.68 8.12
CA LEU A 51 7.27 -7.90 7.02
C LEU A 51 5.83 -7.52 7.34
N TYR A 52 5.49 -6.25 7.09
CA TYR A 52 4.13 -5.73 7.30
C TYR A 52 3.63 -5.10 6.02
N TYR A 53 2.82 -5.83 5.26
CA TYR A 53 2.11 -5.27 4.10
C TYR A 53 1.01 -4.33 4.59
N MET A 54 0.93 -3.13 3.97
CA MET A 54 -0.17 -2.21 4.21
C MET A 54 -0.57 -1.47 2.94
N ASP A 55 -1.87 -1.29 2.75
CA ASP A 55 -2.42 -0.45 1.69
C ASP A 55 -3.61 0.37 2.17
N TYR A 56 -3.97 1.40 1.39
CA TYR A 56 -5.18 2.18 1.60
C TYR A 56 -5.98 2.23 0.31
N GLY A 57 -7.27 1.88 0.39
CA GLY A 57 -8.12 1.83 -0.79
C GLY A 57 -9.59 1.71 -0.45
N ARG A 58 -10.41 1.68 -1.50
CA ARG A 58 -11.85 1.44 -1.42
C ARG A 58 -12.15 -0.01 -1.77
N PHE A 59 -12.12 -0.87 -0.76
CA PHE A 59 -12.37 -2.30 -0.94
C PHE A 59 -13.87 -2.65 -0.96
N GLU A 60 -14.73 -1.68 -0.66
CA GLU A 60 -16.18 -1.78 -0.77
C GLU A 60 -16.68 -0.91 -1.94
N ALA A 61 -17.35 -1.53 -2.90
CA ALA A 61 -17.60 -0.98 -4.23
C ALA A 61 -18.36 0.36 -4.26
N SER A 62 -19.20 0.65 -3.27
CA SER A 62 -20.04 1.86 -3.21
C SER A 62 -19.56 2.92 -2.21
N SER A 63 -18.44 2.69 -1.52
CA SER A 63 -18.03 3.56 -0.42
C SER A 63 -17.36 4.83 -0.93
N SER A 64 -17.80 5.99 -0.45
CA SER A 64 -17.05 7.26 -0.59
C SER A 64 -15.80 7.30 0.32
N HIS A 65 -15.59 6.25 1.11
CA HIS A 65 -14.51 6.11 2.08
C HIS A 65 -13.63 4.91 1.75
N GLY A 66 -12.34 5.03 2.05
CA GLY A 66 -11.41 3.92 2.07
C GLY A 66 -11.02 3.54 3.49
N ARG A 67 -10.34 2.40 3.63
CA ARG A 67 -9.71 1.96 4.88
C ARG A 67 -8.27 1.53 4.62
N ILE A 68 -7.47 1.48 5.69
CA ILE A 68 -6.17 0.83 5.65
C ILE A 68 -6.37 -0.65 5.91
N ARG A 69 -5.68 -1.49 5.13
CA ARG A 69 -5.57 -2.93 5.37
C ARG A 69 -4.16 -3.31 5.76
N ASP A 70 -4.08 -4.36 6.55
CA ASP A 70 -2.88 -5.10 6.96
C ASP A 70 -3.30 -6.50 7.41
N GLU A 71 -2.39 -7.31 7.93
CA GLU A 71 -2.70 -8.67 8.39
C GLU A 71 -3.73 -8.74 9.52
N GLU A 72 -3.86 -7.70 10.36
CA GLU A 72 -4.81 -7.68 11.47
C GLU A 72 -6.26 -7.52 10.98
N THR A 73 -6.44 -6.74 9.91
CA THR A 73 -7.77 -6.45 9.35
C THR A 73 -8.13 -7.36 8.18
N ASP A 74 -7.12 -7.89 7.49
CA ASP A 74 -7.26 -8.75 6.32
C ASP A 74 -6.14 -9.82 6.38
N SER A 75 -6.41 -10.94 7.05
CA SER A 75 -5.42 -12.00 7.29
C SER A 75 -4.78 -12.58 6.03
N ALA A 76 -5.46 -12.50 4.88
CA ALA A 76 -4.93 -12.89 3.58
C ALA A 76 -3.75 -12.03 3.11
N LEU A 77 -3.53 -10.85 3.71
CA LEU A 77 -2.39 -9.96 3.43
C LEU A 77 -1.15 -10.28 4.27
N SER A 78 -1.23 -11.25 5.19
CA SER A 78 -0.06 -11.69 5.97
C SER A 78 0.97 -12.34 5.05
N LEU A 79 2.24 -11.94 5.21
CA LEU A 79 3.37 -12.47 4.45
C LEU A 79 4.04 -13.58 5.24
N LYS A 80 4.23 -14.73 4.61
CA LYS A 80 4.84 -15.92 5.22
C LYS A 80 6.36 -15.89 5.13
N ILE A 81 6.91 -15.26 4.09
CA ILE A 81 8.34 -15.11 3.94
C ILE A 81 8.90 -14.09 4.93
N ASN A 82 10.03 -14.44 5.55
CA ASN A 82 10.81 -13.51 6.37
C ASN A 82 11.89 -12.83 5.52
N PRO A 83 12.25 -11.57 5.79
CA PRO A 83 13.32 -10.89 5.08
C PRO A 83 14.69 -11.43 5.51
N VAL A 84 15.53 -11.72 4.52
CA VAL A 84 16.94 -12.04 4.73
C VAL A 84 17.73 -10.75 4.50
N ILE A 85 18.26 -10.17 5.58
CA ILE A 85 19.03 -8.92 5.52
C ILE A 85 20.51 -9.25 5.56
N ALA A 86 21.23 -8.92 4.48
CA ALA A 86 22.68 -9.11 4.35
C ALA A 86 23.31 -7.88 3.71
N ASP A 87 24.44 -7.41 4.25
CA ASP A 87 25.19 -6.24 3.75
C ASP A 87 24.33 -4.98 3.57
N GLY A 88 23.37 -4.80 4.48
CA GLY A 88 22.40 -3.71 4.46
C GLY A 88 21.43 -3.76 3.27
N ARG A 89 21.26 -4.92 2.62
CA ARG A 89 20.30 -5.16 1.53
C ARG A 89 19.34 -6.28 1.92
N ILE A 90 18.23 -6.37 1.20
CA ILE A 90 17.27 -7.46 1.31
C ILE A 90 17.69 -8.52 0.28
N ALA A 91 18.34 -9.58 0.73
CA ALA A 91 18.92 -10.61 -0.13
C ALA A 91 17.85 -11.41 -0.89
N ASN A 92 16.72 -11.70 -0.26
CA ASN A 92 15.59 -12.42 -0.85
C ASN A 92 14.47 -11.49 -1.36
N LEU A 93 14.81 -10.26 -1.80
CA LEU A 93 13.82 -9.30 -2.31
C LEU A 93 12.93 -9.89 -3.41
N LYS A 94 13.52 -10.68 -4.32
CA LYS A 94 12.78 -11.31 -5.42
C LYS A 94 11.66 -12.22 -4.90
N ASP A 95 11.94 -13.02 -3.87
CA ASP A 95 10.98 -13.98 -3.33
C ASP A 95 9.84 -13.26 -2.60
N ILE A 96 10.16 -12.19 -1.87
CA ILE A 96 9.17 -11.30 -1.25
C ILE A 96 8.23 -10.71 -2.31
N LEU A 97 8.79 -10.16 -3.40
CA LEU A 97 7.99 -9.58 -4.48
C LEU A 97 7.16 -10.65 -5.22
N LEU A 98 7.66 -11.87 -5.34
CA LEU A 98 6.92 -12.98 -5.94
C LEU A 98 5.72 -13.39 -5.08
N GLU A 99 5.87 -13.49 -3.75
CA GLU A 99 4.76 -13.81 -2.84
C GLU A 99 3.62 -12.79 -2.97
N ILE A 100 3.96 -11.50 -2.97
CA ILE A 100 2.98 -10.41 -3.10
C ILE A 100 2.30 -10.45 -4.47
N SER A 101 3.09 -10.62 -5.54
CA SER A 101 2.54 -10.64 -6.90
C SER A 101 1.52 -11.76 -7.14
N ARG A 102 1.62 -12.85 -6.37
CA ARG A 102 0.74 -14.02 -6.41
C ARG A 102 -0.44 -13.91 -5.44
N ASN A 103 -0.42 -12.93 -4.54
CA ASN A 103 -1.50 -12.71 -3.59
C ASN A 103 -2.61 -11.89 -4.23
N GLU A 104 -3.72 -12.55 -4.59
CA GLU A 104 -4.87 -11.94 -5.25
C GLU A 104 -5.49 -10.79 -4.43
N SER A 105 -5.43 -10.85 -3.09
CA SER A 105 -5.93 -9.80 -2.20
C SER A 105 -5.22 -8.46 -2.37
N THR A 106 -4.02 -8.44 -2.94
CA THR A 106 -3.27 -7.19 -3.22
C THR A 106 -3.76 -6.45 -4.47
N GLN A 107 -4.57 -7.13 -5.30
CA GLN A 107 -5.07 -6.66 -6.60
C GLN A 107 -6.60 -6.66 -6.65
N ASP A 108 -7.27 -6.85 -5.52
CA ASP A 108 -8.72 -6.99 -5.43
C ASP A 108 -9.49 -5.73 -5.84
N LEU A 109 -8.86 -4.55 -5.74
CA LEU A 109 -9.35 -3.26 -6.26
C LEU A 109 -9.48 -3.20 -7.78
N PHE A 110 -8.73 -4.03 -8.52
CA PHE A 110 -8.73 -3.96 -9.98
C PHE A 110 -9.96 -4.66 -10.56
N LEU A 111 -10.62 -3.98 -11.50
CA LEU A 111 -11.75 -4.51 -12.25
C LEU A 111 -11.32 -5.58 -13.25
N GLN A 112 -10.10 -5.49 -13.80
CA GLN A 112 -9.54 -6.54 -14.63
C GLN A 112 -8.98 -7.68 -13.78
N LYS A 113 -9.65 -8.83 -13.79
CA LYS A 113 -9.21 -10.03 -13.06
C LYS A 113 -8.40 -11.01 -13.91
N GLU A 114 -8.56 -10.95 -15.23
CA GLU A 114 -7.95 -11.94 -16.15
C GLU A 114 -6.49 -11.63 -16.51
N ASN A 115 -6.00 -10.41 -16.25
CA ASN A 115 -4.63 -9.99 -16.53
C ASN A 115 -3.94 -9.51 -15.26
N VAL A 116 -2.89 -10.21 -14.86
CA VAL A 116 -2.04 -9.80 -13.72
C VAL A 116 -1.34 -8.50 -14.07
N GLU A 117 -1.58 -7.47 -13.27
CA GLU A 117 -0.99 -6.17 -13.49
C GLU A 117 0.51 -6.18 -13.17
N LYS A 118 1.30 -5.47 -13.98
CA LYS A 118 2.75 -5.35 -13.74
C LYS A 118 2.98 -4.57 -12.45
N MET A 119 3.55 -5.25 -11.46
CA MET A 119 3.97 -4.66 -10.20
C MET A 119 5.39 -4.07 -10.31
N TYR A 120 5.53 -2.82 -9.90
CA TYR A 120 6.82 -2.13 -9.73
C TYR A 120 7.13 -2.00 -8.25
N ALA A 121 8.41 -2.08 -7.89
CA ALA A 121 8.84 -1.98 -6.51
C ALA A 121 10.05 -1.04 -6.36
N LYS A 122 10.10 -0.30 -5.26
CA LYS A 122 11.25 0.52 -4.86
C LYS A 122 11.59 0.28 -3.39
N VAL A 123 12.84 -0.08 -3.13
CA VAL A 123 13.37 -0.22 -1.76
C VAL A 123 13.90 1.13 -1.27
N ILE A 124 13.45 1.54 -0.10
CA ILE A 124 13.96 2.66 0.68
C ILE A 124 14.73 2.08 1.86
N ARG A 125 16.00 2.49 2.02
CA ARG A 125 16.92 2.00 3.05
C ARG A 125 17.05 3.02 4.17
N ASN A 126 17.48 2.57 5.35
CA ASN A 126 17.63 3.39 6.54
C ASN A 126 16.31 4.04 6.99
N ALA A 127 15.20 3.36 6.76
CA ALA A 127 13.91 3.76 7.27
C ALA A 127 13.83 3.53 8.79
N ASN A 128 12.88 4.14 9.48
CA ASN A 128 12.56 3.88 10.87
C ASN A 128 11.23 3.10 10.94
N PHE A 129 11.29 1.80 11.23
CA PHE A 129 10.10 0.96 11.27
C PHE A 129 9.08 1.50 12.26
N LYS A 130 9.50 1.81 13.49
CA LYS A 130 8.58 2.25 14.55
C LYS A 130 7.78 3.50 14.15
N LEU A 131 8.44 4.55 13.65
CA LEU A 131 7.75 5.79 13.23
C LEU A 131 6.79 5.58 12.05
N THR A 132 7.14 4.70 11.12
CA THR A 132 6.28 4.41 9.96
C THR A 132 5.11 3.52 10.32
N TYR A 133 5.34 2.49 11.12
CA TYR A 133 4.30 1.60 11.63
C TYR A 133 3.31 2.35 12.53
N ASP A 134 3.80 3.11 13.52
CA ASP A 134 2.96 3.91 14.41
C ASP A 134 2.12 4.92 13.63
N TYR A 135 2.70 5.57 12.62
CA TYR A 135 1.95 6.46 11.73
C TYR A 135 0.83 5.71 11.01
N ALA A 136 1.15 4.60 10.35
CA ALA A 136 0.17 3.84 9.58
C ALA A 136 -0.97 3.31 10.47
N LYS A 137 -0.65 2.75 11.64
CA LYS A 137 -1.63 2.25 12.61
C LYS A 137 -2.47 3.36 13.22
N ALA A 138 -1.90 4.55 13.47
CA ALA A 138 -2.65 5.71 13.92
C ALA A 138 -3.69 6.17 12.88
N ILE A 139 -3.39 6.04 11.59
CA ILE A 139 -4.37 6.29 10.52
C ILE A 139 -5.39 5.15 10.45
N GLN A 140 -4.97 3.88 10.54
CA GLN A 140 -5.88 2.74 10.47
C GLN A 140 -6.91 2.75 11.61
N LYS A 141 -6.51 3.17 12.82
CA LYS A 141 -7.39 3.32 13.98
C LYS A 141 -8.56 4.30 13.74
N LYS A 142 -8.46 5.19 12.76
CA LYS A 142 -9.56 6.10 12.39
C LYS A 142 -10.70 5.38 11.66
N GLY A 143 -10.51 4.13 11.23
CA GLY A 143 -11.50 3.36 10.49
C GLY A 143 -11.65 3.87 9.06
N LEU A 144 -12.88 4.19 8.68
CA LEU A 144 -13.22 4.67 7.33
C LEU A 144 -12.80 6.14 7.17
N ILE A 145 -12.05 6.44 6.11
CA ILE A 145 -11.51 7.77 5.81
C ILE A 145 -12.01 8.23 4.45
N PRO A 146 -12.52 9.47 4.31
CA PRO A 146 -12.96 9.99 3.01
C PRO A 146 -11.91 9.81 1.93
N TYR A 147 -12.29 9.18 0.83
CA TYR A 147 -11.38 8.90 -0.28
C TYR A 147 -11.48 10.01 -1.33
N GLY A 148 -10.34 10.60 -1.68
CA GLY A 148 -10.29 11.47 -2.86
C GLY A 148 -9.09 12.40 -2.91
N PRO A 149 -8.60 12.73 -4.12
CA PRO A 149 -7.46 13.63 -4.28
C PRO A 149 -7.79 15.07 -3.87
N PHE A 150 -9.03 15.53 -4.06
CA PHE A 150 -9.45 16.93 -3.82
C PHE A 150 -10.15 17.16 -2.48
N LEU A 151 -10.30 16.13 -1.65
CA LEU A 151 -10.95 16.25 -0.34
C LEU A 151 -9.96 16.75 0.72
N LYS A 152 -10.32 17.85 1.40
CA LYS A 152 -9.57 18.33 2.57
C LYS A 152 -9.65 17.29 3.68
N GLY A 153 -8.50 16.82 4.16
CA GLY A 153 -8.44 15.72 5.13
C GLY A 153 -8.69 14.33 4.54
N GLY A 154 -9.02 14.24 3.25
CA GLY A 154 -9.17 12.95 2.56
C GLY A 154 -7.84 12.28 2.27
N LEU A 155 -7.92 11.01 1.91
CA LEU A 155 -6.76 10.16 1.65
C LEU A 155 -6.89 9.48 0.28
N THR A 156 -5.76 9.06 -0.25
CA THR A 156 -5.63 8.21 -1.45
C THR A 156 -4.51 7.21 -1.17
N CYS A 157 -4.43 6.12 -1.94
CA CYS A 157 -3.36 5.13 -1.80
C CYS A 157 -1.98 5.80 -1.85
N GLY A 158 -1.75 6.66 -2.85
CA GLY A 158 -0.51 7.43 -3.00
C GLY A 158 -0.25 8.40 -1.85
N ARG A 159 -1.28 9.12 -1.37
CA ARG A 159 -1.11 10.04 -0.24
C ARG A 159 -0.80 9.29 1.06
N PHE A 160 -1.39 8.12 1.27
CA PHE A 160 -1.08 7.25 2.40
C PHE A 160 0.38 6.79 2.34
N VAL A 161 0.79 6.13 1.25
CA VAL A 161 2.16 5.64 1.07
C VAL A 161 3.19 6.78 1.22
N TYR A 162 2.96 7.92 0.58
CA TYR A 162 3.84 9.08 0.68
C TYR A 162 4.00 9.56 2.12
N LYS A 163 2.90 9.74 2.85
CA LYS A 163 2.97 10.24 4.23
C LYS A 163 3.61 9.24 5.19
N THR A 164 3.34 7.94 5.02
CA THR A 164 3.99 6.88 5.80
C THR A 164 5.49 6.84 5.54
N VAL A 165 5.92 6.91 4.27
CA VAL A 165 7.36 6.99 3.95
C VAL A 165 8.00 8.24 4.56
N ARG A 166 7.32 9.38 4.51
CA ARG A 166 7.82 10.65 5.07
C ARG A 166 7.93 10.62 6.59
N SER A 167 7.06 9.89 7.31
CA SER A 167 7.14 9.80 8.78
C SER A 167 8.41 9.08 9.25
N SER A 168 9.08 8.34 8.37
CA SER A 168 10.39 7.73 8.66
C SER A 168 11.51 8.75 8.96
N GLN A 169 11.31 10.03 8.62
CA GLN A 169 12.29 11.10 8.79
C GLN A 169 11.87 12.11 9.87
N ALA A 170 10.79 11.84 10.59
CA ALA A 170 10.22 12.72 11.61
C ALA A 170 10.99 12.66 12.93
#